data_AF-A0A3S0DTA7-F1
#
_entry.id   AF-A0A3S0DTA7-F1
#
_cell.length_a   1.000
_cell.length_b   1.000
_cell.length_c   1.000
_cell.angle_alpha   90.00
_cell.angle_beta   90.00
_cell.angle_gamma   90.00
#
_symmetry.space_group_name_H-M   'P 1'
#
loop_
_entity.id
_entity.type
_entity.pdbx_description
1 polymer ?
#
loop_
_entity_poly.entity_id
_entity_poly.type
_entity_poly.pdbx_seq_one_letter_code
_entity_poly.pdbx_strand_id
1 'polypeptide(L)'
;MPRKANNSYCMAKKKPCIVIDPGHGGDDLGAVGYDNLEEKAIVLYISKLVKKSLQSKGYDILLTRKRDCFIPLAKRTEFASKVCADLFVSIHANAALNKDAFGIETFYYPHGYGAMQNNEQTAYLQSYLNQKTLYSLMLAENIQRSLCTELSAMHFIGHAIDRKVKKAPFQVLIGSTQPSVLVEVGFLTHPYEGKLLSTNDYQQRIAKAIVKGIVDYINTITFA
;
A
#
# COMPACT_ATOMS: atom_id res chain seq x y z
N MET A 1 -56.87 3.06 -10.96
CA MET A 1 -55.70 3.68 -10.30
C MET A 1 -54.57 2.68 -10.28
N PRO A 2 -53.41 2.94 -10.91
CA PRO A 2 -52.28 2.00 -10.82
C PRO A 2 -51.52 2.23 -9.51
N ARG A 3 -51.30 1.14 -8.77
CA ARG A 3 -50.45 1.11 -7.57
C ARG A 3 -49.01 1.42 -7.98
N LYS A 4 -48.43 2.48 -7.41
CA LYS A 4 -47.00 2.78 -7.51
C LYS A 4 -46.22 1.65 -6.85
N ALA A 5 -45.40 0.94 -7.63
CA ALA A 5 -44.38 0.05 -7.09
C ALA A 5 -43.26 0.91 -6.48
N ASN A 6 -43.16 0.94 -5.15
CA ASN A 6 -41.99 1.44 -4.46
C ASN A 6 -40.86 0.43 -4.61
N ASN A 7 -40.06 0.58 -5.66
CA ASN A 7 -38.83 -0.18 -5.80
C ASN A 7 -37.67 0.62 -5.18
N SER A 8 -37.61 0.63 -3.84
CA SER A 8 -36.45 1.14 -3.11
C SER A 8 -35.32 0.10 -3.19
N TYR A 9 -34.63 0.07 -4.32
CA TYR A 9 -33.36 -0.65 -4.45
C TYR A 9 -32.31 0.12 -3.64
N CYS A 10 -32.20 -0.17 -2.35
CA CYS A 10 -30.97 0.11 -1.62
C CYS A 10 -29.90 -0.85 -2.13
N MET A 11 -29.26 -0.50 -3.25
CA MET A 11 -28.03 -1.15 -3.69
C MET A 11 -27.01 -0.94 -2.56
N ALA A 12 -26.81 -1.95 -1.70
CA ALA A 12 -25.74 -1.92 -0.72
C ALA A 12 -24.43 -1.59 -1.46
N LYS A 13 -23.78 -0.48 -1.09
CA LYS A 13 -22.56 -0.01 -1.74
C LYS A 13 -21.54 -1.15 -1.71
N LYS A 14 -21.16 -1.68 -2.88
CA LYS A 14 -20.18 -2.77 -2.99
C LYS A 14 -18.91 -2.35 -2.25
N LYS A 15 -18.41 -3.22 -1.35
CA LYS A 15 -17.17 -2.93 -0.61
C LYS A 15 -15.97 -2.94 -1.59
N PRO A 16 -15.00 -2.03 -1.43
CA PRO A 16 -13.86 -1.92 -2.33
C PRO A 16 -13.06 -3.24 -2.46
N CYS A 17 -12.61 -3.54 -3.67
CA CYS A 17 -11.61 -4.55 -3.96
C CYS A 17 -10.22 -3.95 -3.81
N ILE A 18 -9.38 -4.54 -2.96
CA ILE A 18 -8.05 -4.03 -2.64
C ILE A 18 -7.03 -5.10 -2.99
N VAL A 19 -6.04 -4.73 -3.80
CA VAL A 19 -4.87 -5.57 -4.06
C VAL A 19 -3.75 -5.15 -3.13
N ILE A 20 -3.28 -6.11 -2.33
CA ILE A 20 -2.06 -5.98 -1.55
C ILE A 20 -0.95 -6.72 -2.30
N ASP A 21 0.16 -6.05 -2.54
CA ASP A 21 1.31 -6.58 -3.25
C ASP A 21 2.48 -6.78 -2.26
N PRO A 22 2.75 -8.03 -1.82
CA PRO A 22 3.97 -8.28 -1.08
C PRO A 22 5.17 -8.20 -2.03
N GLY A 23 6.07 -7.25 -1.80
CA GLY A 23 7.29 -7.03 -2.59
C GLY A 23 8.12 -8.30 -2.76
N HIS A 24 8.93 -8.37 -3.82
CA HIS A 24 9.91 -9.45 -4.05
C HIS A 24 9.29 -10.85 -4.17
N GLY A 25 10.07 -11.91 -3.89
CA GLY A 25 9.66 -13.32 -3.87
C GLY A 25 10.47 -14.20 -4.81
N GLY A 26 10.57 -15.49 -4.49
CA GLY A 26 11.42 -16.43 -5.21
C GLY A 26 12.91 -16.08 -5.02
N ASP A 27 13.66 -16.03 -6.11
CA ASP A 27 15.09 -15.69 -6.11
C ASP A 27 15.35 -14.21 -5.82
N ASP A 28 14.33 -13.35 -5.97
CA ASP A 28 14.37 -11.98 -5.51
C ASP A 28 14.10 -11.95 -4.00
N LEU A 29 15.17 -11.87 -3.20
CA LEU A 29 15.10 -11.84 -1.74
C LEU A 29 14.61 -10.49 -1.21
N GLY A 30 14.72 -9.44 -2.03
CA GLY A 30 14.72 -8.05 -1.57
C GLY A 30 15.93 -7.72 -0.70
N ALA A 31 15.77 -6.77 0.22
CA ALA A 31 16.77 -6.47 1.22
C ALA A 31 17.05 -7.70 2.11
N VAL A 32 18.33 -7.87 2.49
CA VAL A 32 18.75 -8.87 3.48
C VAL A 32 19.30 -8.14 4.69
N GLY A 33 18.60 -8.28 5.81
CA GLY A 33 18.93 -7.64 7.08
C GLY A 33 19.85 -8.46 7.96
N TYR A 34 19.92 -8.07 9.23
CA TYR A 34 20.61 -8.83 10.27
C TYR A 34 20.04 -10.27 10.37
N ASP A 35 20.91 -11.24 10.62
CA ASP A 35 20.56 -12.67 10.76
C ASP A 35 19.92 -13.32 9.51
N ASN A 36 20.34 -12.88 8.32
CA ASN A 36 19.82 -13.34 7.02
C ASN A 36 18.30 -13.16 6.88
N LEU A 37 17.74 -12.18 7.57
CA LEU A 37 16.32 -11.89 7.45
C LEU A 37 16.03 -11.27 6.08
N GLU A 38 15.25 -11.97 5.27
CA GLU A 38 14.91 -11.57 3.91
C GLU A 38 13.62 -10.76 3.88
N GLU A 39 13.65 -9.62 3.19
CA GLU A 39 12.49 -8.75 3.01
C GLU A 39 11.28 -9.52 2.48
N LYS A 40 11.47 -10.38 1.45
CA LYS A 40 10.39 -11.15 0.83
C LYS A 40 9.56 -11.96 1.84
N ALA A 41 10.17 -12.44 2.93
CA ALA A 41 9.50 -13.22 3.95
C ALA A 41 8.69 -12.31 4.89
N ILE A 42 9.30 -11.22 5.36
CA ILE A 42 8.65 -10.22 6.23
C ILE A 42 7.41 -9.64 5.55
N VAL A 43 7.57 -9.14 4.32
CA VAL A 43 6.50 -8.43 3.63
C VAL A 43 5.37 -9.36 3.21
N LEU A 44 5.66 -10.64 2.92
CA LEU A 44 4.63 -11.66 2.69
C LEU A 44 3.81 -11.91 3.96
N TYR A 45 4.47 -12.02 5.11
CA TYR A 45 3.79 -12.27 6.38
C TYR A 45 2.90 -11.08 6.77
N ILE A 46 3.45 -9.86 6.74
CA ILE A 46 2.69 -8.62 6.99
C ILE A 46 1.49 -8.52 6.04
N SER A 47 1.69 -8.76 4.75
CA SER A 47 0.60 -8.71 3.75
C SER A 47 -0.52 -9.72 4.02
N LYS A 48 -0.19 -10.92 4.52
CA LYS A 48 -1.18 -11.92 4.92
C LYS A 48 -1.98 -11.46 6.15
N LEU A 49 -1.34 -10.79 7.11
CA LEU A 49 -2.01 -10.19 8.27
C LEU A 49 -2.95 -9.06 7.84
N VAL A 50 -2.49 -8.15 6.98
CA VAL A 50 -3.31 -7.07 6.40
C VAL A 50 -4.52 -7.65 5.68
N LYS A 51 -4.31 -8.66 4.83
CA LYS A 51 -5.41 -9.37 4.15
C LYS A 51 -6.42 -9.95 5.14
N LYS A 52 -5.98 -10.72 6.13
CA LYS A 52 -6.88 -11.34 7.11
C LYS A 52 -7.72 -10.28 7.85
N SER A 53 -7.09 -9.18 8.25
CA SER A 53 -7.73 -8.10 9.01
C SER A 53 -8.71 -7.27 8.17
N LEU A 54 -8.40 -6.99 6.91
CA LEU A 54 -9.34 -6.31 6.01
C LEU A 54 -10.51 -7.24 5.59
N GLN A 55 -10.25 -8.53 5.37
CA GLN A 55 -11.31 -9.49 5.07
C GLN A 55 -12.31 -9.65 6.22
N SER A 56 -11.85 -9.61 7.49
CA SER A 56 -12.77 -9.64 8.64
C SER A 56 -13.65 -8.38 8.75
N LYS A 57 -13.24 -7.28 8.10
CA LYS A 57 -14.04 -6.06 7.93
C LYS A 57 -14.94 -6.10 6.67
N GLY A 58 -14.87 -7.19 5.90
CA GLY A 58 -15.69 -7.47 4.73
C GLY A 58 -15.18 -6.87 3.41
N TYR A 59 -13.94 -6.40 3.35
CA TYR A 59 -13.34 -5.96 2.08
C TYR A 59 -12.89 -7.16 1.23
N ASP A 60 -12.94 -7.02 -0.09
CA ASP A 60 -12.44 -8.02 -1.03
C ASP A 60 -10.92 -7.84 -1.20
N ILE A 61 -10.12 -8.78 -0.67
CA ILE A 61 -8.66 -8.65 -0.67
C ILE A 61 -7.98 -9.72 -1.51
N LEU A 62 -7.21 -9.27 -2.50
CA LEU A 62 -6.37 -10.10 -3.36
C LEU A 62 -4.89 -9.83 -3.08
N LEU A 63 -4.06 -10.86 -3.18
CA LEU A 63 -2.60 -10.75 -3.10
C LEU A 63 -2.00 -11.02 -4.48
N THR A 64 -1.00 -10.24 -4.90
CA THR A 64 -0.22 -10.54 -6.12
C THR A 64 0.53 -11.87 -5.99
N ARG A 65 1.01 -12.20 -4.78
CA ARG A 65 1.54 -13.52 -4.41
C ARG A 65 1.06 -13.98 -3.03
N LYS A 66 0.80 -15.28 -2.88
CA LYS A 66 0.33 -15.92 -1.64
C LYS A 66 1.39 -16.83 -0.98
N ARG A 67 2.46 -17.12 -1.70
CA ARG A 67 3.58 -17.97 -1.32
C ARG A 67 4.89 -17.28 -1.69
N ASP A 68 6.01 -17.90 -1.38
CA ASP A 68 7.30 -17.45 -1.88
C ASP A 68 7.41 -17.80 -3.37
N CYS A 69 7.22 -16.79 -4.22
CA CYS A 69 7.34 -16.90 -5.67
C CYS A 69 7.57 -15.52 -6.27
N PHE A 70 8.43 -15.46 -7.29
CA PHE A 70 8.71 -14.24 -8.02
C PHE A 70 7.52 -13.83 -8.89
N ILE A 71 7.17 -12.54 -8.87
CA ILE A 71 6.21 -11.92 -9.79
C ILE A 71 6.91 -10.73 -10.46
N PRO A 72 7.02 -10.70 -11.80
CA PRO A 72 7.58 -9.56 -12.52
C PRO A 72 6.85 -8.26 -12.18
N LEU A 73 7.57 -7.14 -12.05
CA LEU A 73 7.03 -5.85 -11.61
C LEU A 73 5.80 -5.42 -12.41
N ALA A 74 5.86 -5.49 -13.75
CA ALA A 74 4.74 -5.13 -14.63
C ALA A 74 3.48 -6.00 -14.41
N LYS A 75 3.66 -7.27 -14.00
CA LYS A 75 2.54 -8.18 -13.74
C LYS A 75 1.78 -7.86 -12.45
N ARG A 76 2.41 -7.14 -11.51
CA ARG A 76 1.80 -6.77 -10.23
C ARG A 76 0.69 -5.74 -10.42
N THR A 77 0.95 -4.68 -11.19
CA THR A 77 -0.06 -3.66 -11.54
C THR A 77 -1.06 -4.17 -12.58
N GLU A 78 -0.61 -4.94 -13.58
CA GLU A 78 -1.52 -5.60 -14.54
C GLU A 78 -2.56 -6.48 -13.85
N PHE A 79 -2.14 -7.23 -12.82
CA PHE A 79 -3.07 -8.03 -12.01
C PHE A 79 -4.14 -7.16 -11.36
N ALA A 80 -3.75 -6.02 -10.78
CA ALA A 80 -4.69 -5.11 -10.14
C ALA A 80 -5.67 -4.44 -11.11
N SER A 81 -5.20 -4.05 -12.30
CA SER A 81 -6.08 -3.55 -13.38
C SER A 81 -7.03 -4.64 -13.87
N LYS A 82 -6.53 -5.88 -14.06
CA LYS A 82 -7.32 -7.02 -14.56
C LYS A 82 -8.48 -7.40 -13.64
N VAL A 83 -8.30 -7.28 -12.33
CA VAL A 83 -9.35 -7.57 -11.33
C VAL A 83 -10.19 -6.34 -10.98
N CYS A 84 -9.98 -5.22 -11.69
CA CYS A 84 -10.64 -3.94 -11.43
C CYS A 84 -10.52 -3.51 -9.96
N ALA A 85 -9.33 -3.60 -9.40
CA ALA A 85 -9.07 -3.20 -8.02
C ALA A 85 -9.34 -1.71 -7.83
N ASP A 86 -9.98 -1.35 -6.72
CA ASP A 86 -10.21 0.03 -6.31
C ASP A 86 -8.94 0.65 -5.73
N LEU A 87 -8.08 -0.16 -5.10
CA LEU A 87 -6.81 0.27 -4.48
C LEU A 87 -5.70 -0.75 -4.72
N PHE A 88 -4.48 -0.25 -4.83
CA PHE A 88 -3.25 -1.05 -4.88
C PHE A 88 -2.26 -0.60 -3.80
N VAL A 89 -1.84 -1.51 -2.93
CA VAL A 89 -0.89 -1.22 -1.85
C VAL A 89 0.26 -2.22 -1.93
N SER A 90 1.43 -1.77 -2.36
CA SER A 90 2.66 -2.56 -2.32
C SER A 90 3.34 -2.38 -0.97
N ILE A 91 3.78 -3.48 -0.36
CA ILE A 91 4.42 -3.50 0.97
C ILE A 91 5.85 -3.99 0.82
N HIS A 92 6.79 -3.17 1.29
CA HIS A 92 8.23 -3.34 1.24
C HIS A 92 8.87 -3.05 2.61
N ALA A 93 10.12 -3.47 2.78
CA ALA A 93 10.97 -3.07 3.90
C ALA A 93 12.32 -2.57 3.38
N ASN A 94 12.64 -1.32 3.71
CA ASN A 94 13.68 -0.56 3.06
C ASN A 94 15.09 -1.07 3.39
N ALA A 95 16.07 -0.62 2.63
CA ALA A 95 17.48 -0.82 2.89
C ALA A 95 18.29 0.43 2.55
N ALA A 96 19.37 0.65 3.29
CA ALA A 96 20.32 1.72 3.01
C ALA A 96 21.76 1.28 3.27
N LEU A 97 22.69 1.86 2.51
CA LEU A 97 24.14 1.70 2.76
C LEU A 97 24.52 2.30 4.13
N ASN A 98 23.93 3.46 4.47
CA ASN A 98 24.05 4.03 5.80
C ASN A 98 23.13 3.24 6.76
N LYS A 99 23.74 2.47 7.67
CA LYS A 99 23.02 1.64 8.65
C LYS A 99 22.34 2.44 9.76
N ASP A 100 22.58 3.75 9.83
CA ASP A 100 21.87 4.69 10.71
C ASP A 100 20.58 5.24 10.06
N ALA A 101 20.27 4.85 8.81
CA ALA A 101 18.98 5.20 8.22
C ALA A 101 17.89 4.30 8.81
N PHE A 102 16.87 4.91 9.41
CA PHE A 102 15.68 4.25 9.93
C PHE A 102 14.42 5.08 9.71
N GLY A 103 13.27 4.46 9.94
CA GLY A 103 11.96 5.07 9.87
C GLY A 103 11.13 4.62 8.68
N ILE A 104 9.96 5.23 8.55
CA ILE A 104 8.87 4.78 7.69
C ILE A 104 8.66 5.78 6.58
N GLU A 105 8.45 5.30 5.36
CA GLU A 105 8.11 6.13 4.21
C GLU A 105 7.05 5.48 3.34
N THR A 106 6.20 6.30 2.75
CA THR A 106 5.18 5.84 1.82
C THR A 106 5.29 6.63 0.53
N PHE A 107 5.26 5.93 -0.58
CA PHE A 107 5.44 6.50 -1.90
C PHE A 107 4.18 6.41 -2.72
N TYR A 108 3.97 7.42 -3.55
CA TYR A 108 2.98 7.41 -4.61
C TYR A 108 3.62 7.86 -5.91
N TYR A 109 2.94 7.57 -7.02
CA TYR A 109 3.34 8.05 -8.34
C TYR A 109 2.16 8.75 -9.03
N PRO A 110 2.35 9.98 -9.55
CA PRO A 110 1.30 10.67 -10.28
C PRO A 110 0.89 9.93 -11.55
N HIS A 111 -0.42 9.79 -11.72
CA HIS A 111 -1.01 9.25 -12.93
C HIS A 111 -0.76 10.20 -14.11
N GLY A 112 -0.41 9.66 -15.28
CA GLY A 112 -0.13 10.45 -16.48
C GLY A 112 1.27 11.06 -16.57
N TYR A 113 2.13 10.85 -15.57
CA TYR A 113 3.52 11.30 -15.63
C TYR A 113 4.28 10.58 -16.76
N GLY A 114 4.85 11.32 -17.71
CA GLY A 114 5.49 10.78 -18.91
C GLY A 114 4.60 10.70 -20.15
N ALA A 115 3.26 10.72 -20.01
CA ALA A 115 2.32 10.88 -21.13
C ALA A 115 2.20 12.36 -21.60
N MET A 116 2.84 13.29 -20.87
CA MET A 116 2.81 14.74 -21.08
C MET A 116 3.62 15.23 -22.30
N GLN A 117 4.15 14.34 -23.14
CA GLN A 117 5.05 14.76 -24.22
C GLN A 117 4.38 14.90 -25.58
N ASN A 118 3.23 14.28 -25.87
CA ASN A 118 2.62 14.39 -27.20
C ASN A 118 1.09 14.38 -27.18
N ASN A 119 0.53 15.51 -27.64
CA ASN A 119 -0.81 15.73 -28.20
C ASN A 119 -1.99 15.80 -27.20
N GLU A 120 -2.67 16.96 -27.24
CA GLU A 120 -4.05 17.24 -26.81
C GLU A 120 -4.69 16.22 -25.86
N GLN A 121 -4.15 16.09 -24.64
CA GLN A 121 -4.93 15.49 -23.57
C GLN A 121 -6.07 16.44 -23.24
N THR A 122 -7.30 16.01 -23.54
CA THR A 122 -8.50 16.80 -23.24
C THR A 122 -8.52 17.14 -21.75
N ALA A 123 -9.03 18.33 -21.40
CA ALA A 123 -9.09 18.80 -20.01
C ALA A 123 -9.77 17.79 -19.06
N TYR A 124 -10.68 16.97 -19.57
CA TYR A 124 -11.32 15.86 -18.85
C TYR A 124 -10.33 14.75 -18.47
N LEU A 125 -9.48 14.31 -19.41
CA LEU A 125 -8.50 13.26 -19.11
C LEU A 125 -7.48 13.77 -18.07
N GLN A 126 -7.04 15.02 -18.21
CA GLN A 126 -6.13 15.63 -17.24
C GLN A 126 -6.76 15.72 -15.84
N SER A 127 -8.03 16.15 -15.74
CA SER A 127 -8.71 16.25 -14.44
C SER A 127 -8.90 14.89 -13.79
N TYR A 128 -9.24 13.86 -14.57
CA TYR A 128 -9.35 12.48 -14.11
C TYR A 128 -8.01 11.94 -13.56
N LEU A 129 -6.90 12.16 -14.27
CA LEU A 129 -5.56 11.74 -13.84
C LEU A 129 -5.10 12.51 -12.58
N ASN A 130 -5.40 13.81 -12.50
CA ASN A 130 -5.13 14.61 -11.31
C ASN A 130 -5.91 14.10 -10.09
N GLN A 131 -7.18 13.75 -10.27
CA GLN A 131 -8.02 13.19 -9.20
C GLN A 131 -7.45 11.84 -8.70
N LYS A 132 -7.02 10.95 -9.60
CA LYS A 132 -6.37 9.68 -9.22
C LYS A 132 -5.06 9.90 -8.46
N THR A 133 -4.27 10.90 -8.88
CA THR A 133 -3.05 11.30 -8.17
C THR A 133 -3.36 11.78 -6.76
N LEU A 134 -4.39 12.63 -6.60
CA LEU A 134 -4.85 13.09 -5.29
C LEU A 134 -5.29 11.92 -4.39
N TYR A 135 -6.00 10.94 -4.95
CA TYR A 135 -6.40 9.75 -4.21
C TYR A 135 -5.23 8.87 -3.78
N SER A 136 -4.19 8.71 -4.61
CA SER A 136 -2.96 8.03 -4.20
C SER A 136 -2.25 8.78 -3.07
N LEU A 137 -2.19 10.11 -3.16
CA LEU A 137 -1.60 10.95 -2.10
C LEU A 137 -2.39 10.82 -0.78
N MET A 138 -3.72 10.91 -0.82
CA MET A 138 -4.56 10.73 0.36
C MET A 138 -4.40 9.33 0.98
N LEU A 139 -4.32 8.29 0.15
CA LEU A 139 -4.07 6.92 0.61
C LEU A 139 -2.71 6.82 1.30
N ALA A 140 -1.66 7.38 0.68
CA ALA A 140 -0.32 7.41 1.24
C ALA A 140 -0.26 8.14 2.59
N GLU A 141 -0.87 9.32 2.68
CA GLU A 141 -0.91 10.13 3.92
C GLU A 141 -1.62 9.41 5.06
N ASN A 142 -2.74 8.74 4.79
CA ASN A 142 -3.46 8.00 5.84
C ASN A 142 -2.67 6.77 6.32
N ILE A 143 -2.02 6.04 5.41
CA ILE A 143 -1.17 4.89 5.78
C ILE A 143 0.06 5.36 6.56
N GLN A 144 0.78 6.37 6.05
CA GLN A 144 1.96 6.95 6.69
C GLN A 144 1.64 7.42 8.11
N ARG A 145 0.59 8.24 8.27
CA ARG A 145 0.15 8.74 9.58
C ARG A 145 -0.18 7.59 10.53
N SER A 146 -0.93 6.59 10.06
CA SER A 146 -1.33 5.48 10.92
C SER A 146 -0.12 4.64 11.37
N LEU A 147 0.84 4.41 10.48
CA LEU A 147 2.09 3.72 10.79
C LEU A 147 2.92 4.47 11.82
N CYS A 148 3.17 5.75 11.59
CA CYS A 148 3.91 6.60 12.52
C CYS A 148 3.24 6.60 13.89
N THR A 149 1.92 6.75 13.98
CA THR A 149 1.19 6.76 15.26
C THR A 149 1.26 5.41 16.00
N GLU A 150 1.02 4.29 15.32
CA GLU A 150 0.95 2.97 15.98
C GLU A 150 2.35 2.45 16.40
N LEU A 151 3.39 2.76 15.63
CA LEU A 151 4.75 2.26 15.87
C LEU A 151 5.57 3.18 16.78
N SER A 152 5.10 4.42 16.95
CA SER A 152 5.64 5.38 17.90
C SER A 152 5.79 4.84 19.32
N ALA A 153 4.79 4.11 19.79
CA ALA A 153 4.75 3.57 21.15
C ALA A 153 5.80 2.47 21.42
N MET A 154 6.42 1.92 20.38
CA MET A 154 7.39 0.81 20.47
C MET A 154 8.84 1.27 20.37
N HIS A 155 9.08 2.52 19.96
CA HIS A 155 10.43 3.05 19.76
C HIS A 155 10.94 3.68 21.05
N PHE A 156 11.92 3.04 21.69
CA PHE A 156 12.55 3.52 22.93
C PHE A 156 13.24 4.89 22.75
N ILE A 157 13.59 5.23 21.51
CA ILE A 157 14.26 6.49 21.14
C ILE A 157 13.27 7.60 20.72
N GLY A 158 11.98 7.44 21.01
CA GLY A 158 10.98 8.49 20.79
C GLY A 158 10.45 8.54 19.36
N HIS A 159 9.69 7.52 18.96
CA HIS A 159 8.96 7.40 17.69
C HIS A 159 9.74 6.74 16.53
N ALA A 160 9.04 5.97 15.68
CA ALA A 160 9.55 5.63 14.35
C ALA A 160 9.73 6.95 13.59
N ILE A 161 10.88 7.18 12.96
CA ILE A 161 11.09 8.44 12.23
C ILE A 161 10.08 8.49 11.08
N ASP A 162 9.26 9.53 11.09
CA ASP A 162 8.37 9.84 9.98
C ASP A 162 9.18 10.45 8.83
N ARG A 163 9.56 9.60 7.86
CA ARG A 163 10.29 10.02 6.65
C ARG A 163 9.38 10.61 5.57
N LYS A 164 8.10 10.80 5.89
CA LYS A 164 7.06 11.46 5.08
C LYS A 164 6.62 10.66 3.85
N VAL A 165 5.51 11.12 3.28
CA VAL A 165 5.04 10.69 1.97
C VAL A 165 5.89 11.34 0.87
N LYS A 166 6.26 10.56 -0.15
CA LYS A 166 7.10 11.03 -1.25
C LYS A 166 6.54 10.62 -2.61
N LYS A 167 6.85 11.42 -3.62
CA LYS A 167 6.66 11.05 -5.03
C LYS A 167 7.90 10.30 -5.50
N ALA A 168 7.74 9.09 -6.05
CA ALA A 168 8.84 8.34 -6.66
C ALA A 168 8.38 7.43 -7.82
N PRO A 169 9.15 7.32 -8.92
CA PRO A 169 8.83 6.48 -10.07
C PRO A 169 9.15 4.99 -9.83
N PHE A 170 8.65 4.42 -8.74
CA PHE A 170 8.79 2.97 -8.52
C PHE A 170 8.08 2.21 -9.63
N GLN A 171 8.77 1.25 -10.24
CA GLN A 171 8.26 0.46 -11.37
C GLN A 171 6.95 -0.26 -11.03
N VAL A 172 6.75 -0.63 -9.77
CA VAL A 172 5.50 -1.26 -9.30
C VAL A 172 4.33 -0.27 -9.15
N LEU A 173 4.57 1.04 -9.25
CA LEU A 173 3.52 2.07 -9.26
C LEU A 173 3.27 2.63 -10.67
N ILE A 174 4.24 2.49 -11.57
CA ILE A 174 4.11 2.92 -12.96
C ILE A 174 3.03 2.09 -13.68
N GLY A 175 2.15 2.78 -14.41
CA GLY A 175 1.07 2.15 -15.17
C GLY A 175 -0.14 1.72 -14.34
N SER A 176 -0.16 1.95 -13.02
CA SER A 176 -1.34 1.69 -12.20
C SER A 176 -2.51 2.57 -12.62
N THR A 177 -3.68 1.97 -12.84
CA THR A 177 -4.93 2.67 -13.21
C THR A 177 -5.76 3.12 -12.00
N GLN A 178 -5.45 2.57 -10.84
CA GLN A 178 -6.12 2.80 -9.56
C GLN A 178 -5.21 3.65 -8.65
N PRO A 179 -5.76 4.28 -7.59
CA PRO A 179 -4.96 4.83 -6.52
C PRO A 179 -4.00 3.77 -5.99
N SER A 180 -2.71 4.12 -5.92
CA SER A 180 -1.64 3.16 -5.67
C SER A 180 -0.50 3.75 -4.87
N VAL A 181 0.00 2.95 -3.93
CA VAL A 181 1.10 3.34 -3.04
C VAL A 181 2.08 2.19 -2.85
N LEU A 182 3.33 2.54 -2.54
CA LEU A 182 4.35 1.62 -2.03
C LEU A 182 4.68 2.05 -0.59
N VAL A 183 4.63 1.11 0.34
CA VAL A 183 4.84 1.36 1.76
C VAL A 183 6.15 0.70 2.18
N GLU A 184 7.11 1.50 2.62
CA GLU A 184 8.33 1.03 3.27
C GLU A 184 8.13 1.03 4.79
N VAL A 185 8.01 -0.15 5.38
CA VAL A 185 7.57 -0.30 6.78
C VAL A 185 8.68 -0.08 7.83
N GLY A 186 9.89 0.23 7.39
CA GLY A 186 11.10 0.37 8.20
C GLY A 186 12.35 -0.07 7.43
N PHE A 187 13.54 0.20 7.94
CA PHE A 187 14.82 -0.19 7.33
C PHE A 187 15.30 -1.53 7.88
N LEU A 188 15.23 -2.56 7.05
CA LEU A 188 15.69 -3.90 7.38
C LEU A 188 17.19 -3.97 7.64
N THR A 189 17.97 -3.06 7.04
CA THR A 189 19.42 -2.94 7.25
C THR A 189 19.81 -2.23 8.55
N HIS A 190 18.87 -1.54 9.22
CA HIS A 190 19.14 -0.87 10.48
C HIS A 190 19.09 -1.90 11.63
N PRO A 191 20.09 -1.99 12.52
CA PRO A 191 20.15 -3.03 13.55
C PRO A 191 18.93 -3.09 14.48
N TYR A 192 18.43 -1.93 14.92
CA TYR A 192 17.24 -1.83 15.77
C TYR A 192 15.94 -2.16 15.03
N GLU A 193 15.63 -1.49 13.91
CA GLU A 193 14.42 -1.78 13.13
C GLU A 193 14.43 -3.19 12.55
N GLY A 194 15.56 -3.69 12.03
CA GLY A 194 15.68 -5.07 11.56
C GLY A 194 15.34 -6.10 12.64
N LYS A 195 15.78 -5.87 13.89
CA LYS A 195 15.39 -6.71 15.03
C LYS A 195 13.91 -6.58 15.36
N LEU A 196 13.32 -5.38 15.31
CA LEU A 196 11.89 -5.22 15.53
C LEU A 196 11.07 -5.89 14.42
N LEU A 197 11.44 -5.67 13.16
CA LEU A 197 10.84 -6.24 11.96
C LEU A 197 10.87 -7.76 11.92
N SER A 198 11.78 -8.41 12.65
CA SER A 198 11.80 -9.87 12.81
C SER A 198 10.76 -10.39 13.80
N THR A 199 10.21 -9.54 14.66
CA THR A 199 9.28 -9.95 15.71
C THR A 199 7.83 -9.99 15.24
N ASN A 200 7.08 -10.97 15.75
CA ASN A 200 5.67 -11.14 15.43
C ASN A 200 4.81 -9.96 15.89
N ASP A 201 5.06 -9.42 17.10
CA ASP A 201 4.30 -8.29 17.65
C ASP A 201 4.44 -7.03 16.77
N TYR A 202 5.66 -6.70 16.36
CA TYR A 202 5.90 -5.53 15.52
C TYR A 202 5.26 -5.69 14.13
N GLN A 203 5.37 -6.86 13.51
CA GLN A 203 4.70 -7.17 12.23
C GLN A 203 3.16 -7.09 12.35
N GLN A 204 2.57 -7.52 13.47
CA GLN A 204 1.14 -7.36 13.74
C GLN A 204 0.74 -5.89 13.88
N ARG A 205 1.54 -5.07 14.56
CA ARG A 205 1.32 -3.63 14.69
C ARG A 205 1.42 -2.90 13.34
N ILE A 206 2.41 -3.24 12.51
CA ILE A 206 2.51 -2.74 11.13
C ILE A 206 1.23 -3.07 10.37
N ALA A 207 0.80 -4.34 10.39
CA ALA A 207 -0.41 -4.77 9.69
C ALA A 207 -1.65 -4.02 10.20
N LYS A 208 -1.82 -3.87 11.51
CA LYS A 208 -2.90 -3.09 12.14
C LYS A 208 -2.88 -1.64 11.64
N ALA A 209 -1.71 -1.01 11.59
CA ALA A 209 -1.56 0.36 11.15
C ALA A 209 -1.90 0.55 9.66
N ILE A 210 -1.42 -0.34 8.78
CA ILE A 210 -1.76 -0.31 7.35
C ILE A 210 -3.27 -0.48 7.17
N VAL A 211 -3.89 -1.45 7.87
CA VAL A 211 -5.34 -1.66 7.84
C VAL A 211 -6.09 -0.40 8.27
N LYS A 212 -5.68 0.23 9.37
CA LYS A 212 -6.30 1.46 9.87
C LYS A 212 -6.17 2.60 8.85
N GLY A 213 -4.98 2.82 8.29
CA GLY A 213 -4.76 3.85 7.27
C GLY A 213 -5.61 3.63 6.00
N ILE A 214 -5.73 2.40 5.52
CA ILE A 214 -6.60 2.05 4.39
C ILE A 214 -8.07 2.33 4.72
N VAL A 215 -8.54 1.93 5.91
CA VAL A 215 -9.95 2.13 6.32
C VAL A 215 -10.26 3.61 6.51
N ASP A 216 -9.36 4.37 7.12
CA ASP A 216 -9.52 5.82 7.32
C ASP A 216 -9.58 6.55 5.96
N TYR A 217 -8.73 6.15 5.01
CA TYR A 217 -8.81 6.64 3.64
C TYR A 217 -10.17 6.32 2.99
N ILE A 218 -10.63 5.06 3.05
CA ILE A 218 -11.91 4.64 2.46
C ILE A 218 -13.08 5.41 3.05
N ASN A 219 -13.09 5.63 4.37
CA ASN A 219 -14.10 6.43 5.05
C ASN A 219 -14.05 7.88 4.56
N THR A 220 -12.86 8.47 4.47
CA THR A 220 -12.67 9.85 3.97
C THR A 220 -13.27 10.03 2.57
N ILE A 221 -12.97 9.12 1.63
CA ILE A 221 -13.48 9.23 0.24
C ILE A 221 -14.94 8.81 0.08
N THR A 222 -15.51 8.10 1.07
CA THR A 222 -16.91 7.66 1.03
C THR A 222 -17.86 8.76 1.47
N PHE A 223 -17.39 9.68 2.32
CA PHE A 223 -18.15 10.81 2.86
C PHE A 223 -17.71 12.17 2.28
N ALA A 224 -16.74 12.19 1.35
CA ALA A 224 -16.36 13.35 0.54
C ALA A 224 -17.19 13.41 -0.74
#